data_AF-A0A3A8YYH6-F1
#
_entry.id   AF-A0A3A8YYH6-F1
#
_cell.length_a   1.000
_cell.length_b   1.000
_cell.length_c   1.000
_cell.angle_alpha   90.00
_cell.angle_beta   90.00
_cell.angle_gamma   90.00
#
_symmetry.space_group_name_H-M   'P 1'
#
loop_
_entity.id
_entity.type
_entity.pdbx_description
1 polymer ?
#
loop_
_entity_poly.entity_id
_entity_poly.type
_entity_poly.pdbx_seq_one_letter_code
_entity_poly.pdbx_strand_id
1 'polypeptide(L)'
;MKLKPLADRVIVKLVEAEETTKGGIILTGAAKEKPEVAEVIAVGPGGMVDGKEVVMTVKVGDKVITSKYSGTQVKVDGEEVTIVRQNDILAVVE
;
A
#
# COMPACT_ATOMS: atom_id res chain seq x y z
N MET A 1 -18.39 0.83 -4.63
CA MET A 1 -17.96 -0.35 -5.41
C MET A 1 -16.90 -1.11 -4.61
N LYS A 2 -16.98 -2.44 -4.46
CA LYS A 2 -15.95 -3.20 -3.70
C LYS A 2 -14.89 -3.76 -4.65
N LEU A 3 -13.63 -3.35 -4.48
CA LEU A 3 -12.53 -3.94 -5.23
C LEU A 3 -12.11 -5.29 -4.63
N LYS A 4 -11.92 -6.29 -5.48
CA LYS A 4 -11.36 -7.59 -5.11
C LYS A 4 -10.05 -7.80 -5.90
N PRO A 5 -8.88 -7.78 -5.25
CA PRO A 5 -7.63 -8.06 -5.94
C PRO A 5 -7.59 -9.51 -6.45
N LEU A 6 -6.87 -9.70 -7.56
CA LEU A 6 -6.69 -11.00 -8.23
C LEU A 6 -5.23 -11.42 -8.14
N ALA A 7 -4.97 -12.73 -8.21
CA ALA A 7 -3.62 -13.31 -8.19
C ALA A 7 -2.81 -12.79 -6.98
N ASP A 8 -1.57 -12.35 -7.23
CA ASP A 8 -0.60 -11.81 -6.28
C ASP A 8 -0.79 -10.33 -5.95
N ARG A 9 -1.94 -9.74 -6.30
CA ARG A 9 -2.19 -8.30 -6.10
C ARG A 9 -2.68 -8.00 -4.69
N VAL A 10 -2.34 -6.81 -4.22
CA VAL A 10 -2.71 -6.25 -2.92
C VAL A 10 -3.22 -4.83 -3.15
N ILE A 11 -4.32 -4.47 -2.47
CA ILE A 11 -4.84 -3.11 -2.48
C ILE A 11 -4.38 -2.43 -1.21
N VAL A 12 -3.69 -1.32 -1.36
CA VAL A 12 -3.16 -0.52 -0.25
C VAL A 12 -3.70 0.91 -0.31
N LYS A 13 -3.81 1.54 0.85
CA LYS A 13 -4.17 2.95 1.00
C LYS A 13 -3.01 3.67 1.66
N LEU A 14 -2.54 4.76 1.06
CA LEU A 14 -1.45 5.54 1.65
C LEU A 14 -1.90 6.09 3.01
N VAL A 15 -1.07 5.90 4.04
CA VAL A 15 -1.31 6.50 5.35
C VAL A 15 -0.90 7.96 5.26
N GLU A 16 -1.76 8.89 5.67
CA GLU A 16 -1.39 10.30 5.71
C GLU A 16 -0.23 10.50 6.69
N ALA A 17 0.85 11.15 6.22
CA ALA A 17 1.96 11.52 7.09
C ALA A 17 1.47 12.59 8.09
N GLU A 18 1.67 12.35 9.39
CA GLU A 18 1.43 13.38 10.41
C GLU A 18 2.24 14.64 10.06
N GLU A 19 1.53 15.76 9.87
CA GLU A 19 2.15 17.05 9.53
C GLU A 19 2.91 17.67 10.71
N THR A 20 2.73 17.11 11.91
CA THR A 20 3.33 17.57 13.15
C THR A 20 4.43 16.62 13.58
N THR A 21 5.65 17.14 13.67
CA THR A 21 6.76 16.40 14.29
C THR A 21 6.51 16.25 15.79
N LYS A 22 7.17 15.28 16.45
CA LYS A 22 7.08 15.05 17.90
C LYS A 22 7.34 16.29 18.78
N GLY A 23 7.93 17.35 18.22
CA GLY A 23 8.17 18.64 18.88
C GLY A 23 7.12 19.74 18.62
N GLY A 24 6.01 19.44 17.94
CA GLY A 24 4.96 20.42 17.63
C GLY A 24 5.31 21.43 16.52
N ILE A 25 6.42 21.21 15.80
CA ILE A 25 6.84 22.05 14.68
C ILE A 25 6.07 21.61 13.43
N ILE A 26 5.31 22.54 12.85
CA ILE A 26 4.62 22.38 11.57
C ILE A 26 5.65 22.59 10.45
N LEU A 27 5.83 21.56 9.60
CA LEU A 27 6.77 21.63 8.47
C LEU A 27 6.18 22.49 7.34
N THR A 28 6.48 23.79 7.34
CA THR A 28 6.10 24.71 6.25
C THR A 28 7.22 24.80 5.21
N GLY A 29 7.26 23.87 4.24
CA GLY A 29 8.10 24.04 3.04
C GLY A 29 8.62 22.75 2.38
N ALA A 30 8.33 22.65 1.08
CA ALA A 30 8.96 21.84 0.02
C ALA A 30 9.19 20.33 0.26
N ALA A 31 8.41 19.53 -0.49
CA ALA A 31 8.52 18.08 -0.67
C ALA A 31 8.32 17.27 0.61
N LYS A 32 7.05 17.14 1.04
CA LYS A 32 6.62 15.95 1.78
C LYS A 32 7.12 14.74 0.99
N GLU A 33 8.10 14.03 1.53
CA GLU A 33 8.39 12.68 1.09
C GLU A 33 7.06 11.94 1.20
N LYS A 34 6.49 11.55 0.05
CA LYS A 34 5.22 10.84 0.02
C LYS A 34 5.32 9.71 1.05
N PRO A 35 4.38 9.58 2.00
CA PRO A 35 4.45 8.56 3.02
C PRO A 35 4.72 7.22 2.34
N GLU A 36 5.85 6.60 2.69
CA GLU A 36 6.23 5.30 2.12
C GLU A 36 5.38 4.17 2.69
N VAL A 37 4.66 4.47 3.78
CA VAL A 37 3.79 3.55 4.50
C VAL A 37 2.37 3.61 3.92
N ALA A 38 1.86 2.44 3.57
CA ALA A 38 0.49 2.22 3.17
C ALA A 38 -0.15 1.13 4.05
N GLU A 39 -1.45 1.19 4.25
CA GLU A 39 -2.23 0.17 4.95
C GLU A 39 -2.84 -0.80 3.94
N VAL A 40 -2.75 -2.10 4.21
CA VAL A 40 -3.34 -3.15 3.37
C VAL A 40 -4.85 -3.23 3.58
N ILE A 41 -5.62 -2.92 2.54
CA ILE A 41 -7.09 -2.93 2.57
C ILE A 41 -7.65 -4.26 2.06
N ALA A 42 -6.98 -4.89 1.09
CA ALA A 42 -7.38 -6.18 0.55
C ALA A 42 -6.20 -6.96 -0.01
N VAL A 43 -6.24 -8.29 0.13
CA VAL A 43 -5.21 -9.21 -0.33
C VAL A 43 -5.80 -10.17 -1.35
N GLY A 44 -5.09 -10.37 -2.46
CA GLY A 44 -5.47 -11.33 -3.49
C GLY A 44 -5.42 -12.78 -2.98
N PRO A 45 -5.98 -13.74 -3.74
CA PRO A 45 -5.95 -15.14 -3.36
C PRO A 45 -4.57 -15.80 -3.45
N GLY A 46 -3.56 -15.13 -4.04
CA GLY A 46 -2.30 -15.78 -4.42
C GLY A 46 -2.54 -16.87 -5.46
N GLY A 47 -1.81 -17.98 -5.34
CA GLY A 47 -1.93 -19.15 -6.21
C GLY A 47 -0.86 -19.21 -7.29
N MET A 48 -1.16 -19.84 -8.43
CA MET A 48 -0.19 -19.96 -9.53
C MET A 48 -0.16 -18.70 -10.39
N VAL A 49 0.93 -17.93 -10.30
CA VAL A 49 1.17 -16.71 -11.06
C VAL A 49 2.47 -16.88 -11.84
N ASP A 50 2.42 -16.71 -13.16
CA ASP A 50 3.59 -16.85 -14.05
C ASP A 50 4.36 -18.19 -13.86
N GLY A 51 3.62 -19.27 -13.59
CA GLY A 51 4.17 -20.61 -13.37
C GLY A 51 4.82 -20.82 -11.99
N LYS A 52 4.70 -19.84 -11.08
CA LYS A 52 5.21 -19.92 -9.71
C LYS A 52 4.06 -19.89 -8.72
N GLU A 53 4.17 -20.70 -7.68
CA GLU A 53 3.26 -20.63 -6.55
C GLU A 53 3.55 -19.37 -5.72
N VAL A 54 2.53 -18.54 -5.53
CA VAL A 54 2.56 -17.33 -4.72
C VAL A 54 1.68 -17.53 -3.50
N VAL A 55 2.31 -17.65 -2.34
CA VAL A 55 1.65 -17.59 -1.04
C VAL A 55 1.66 -16.14 -0.57
N MET A 56 0.50 -15.62 -0.18
CA MET A 56 0.41 -14.24 0.30
C MET A 56 1.02 -14.13 1.71
N THR A 57 1.93 -13.17 1.90
CA THR A 57 2.66 -12.94 3.17
C THR A 57 2.07 -11.79 3.98
N VAL A 58 1.41 -10.84 3.32
CA VAL A 58 0.72 -9.71 3.96
C VAL A 58 -0.74 -10.03 4.26
N LYS A 59 -1.29 -9.35 5.25
CA LYS A 59 -2.68 -9.48 5.70
C LYS A 59 -3.38 -8.13 5.66
N VAL A 60 -4.72 -8.17 5.64
CA VAL A 60 -5.54 -6.95 5.77
C VAL A 60 -5.26 -6.31 7.13
N GLY A 61 -5.01 -5.00 7.12
CA GLY A 61 -4.64 -4.21 8.30
C GLY A 61 -3.12 -4.05 8.51
N ASP A 62 -2.28 -4.78 7.78
CA ASP A 62 -0.83 -4.60 7.87
C ASP A 62 -0.45 -3.20 7.35
N LYS A 63 0.48 -2.54 8.04
CA LYS A 63 1.18 -1.37 7.51
C LYS A 63 2.39 -1.85 6.73
N VAL A 64 2.56 -1.38 5.51
CA VAL A 64 3.59 -1.87 4.60
C VAL A 64 4.31 -0.73 3.91
N ILE A 65 5.57 -0.96 3.57
CA ILE A 65 6.34 -0.08 2.71
C ILE A 65 6.25 -0.60 1.28
N THR A 66 5.83 0.24 0.33
CA THR A 66 5.74 -0.13 -1.09
C THR A 66 6.78 0.61 -1.93
N SER A 67 7.19 0.02 -3.04
CA SER A 67 8.04 0.70 -4.01
C SER A 67 7.36 1.97 -4.56
N LYS A 68 8.08 3.10 -4.50
CA LYS A 68 7.58 4.48 -4.75
C LYS A 68 6.84 4.71 -6.08
N TYR A 69 7.10 3.88 -7.08
CA TYR A 69 6.52 3.98 -8.43
C TYR A 69 5.77 2.72 -8.87
N SER A 70 5.51 1.81 -7.93
CA SER A 70 4.78 0.58 -8.22
C SER A 70 3.27 0.75 -8.14
N GLY A 71 2.56 -0.09 -8.87
CA GLY A 71 1.13 -0.23 -8.79
C GLY A 71 0.31 0.74 -9.66
N THR A 72 -1.00 0.57 -9.58
CA THR A 72 -1.98 1.36 -10.32
C THR A 72 -2.88 2.08 -9.33
N GLN A 73 -2.92 3.41 -9.41
CA GLN A 73 -3.83 4.23 -8.61
C GLN A 73 -5.24 4.16 -9.18
N VAL A 74 -6.21 3.90 -8.31
CA VAL A 74 -7.63 3.82 -8.64
C VAL A 74 -8.41 4.61 -7.60
N LYS A 75 -9.36 5.43 -8.04
CA LYS A 75 -10.30 6.12 -7.17
C LYS A 75 -11.60 5.34 -7.09
N VAL A 76 -12.00 4.92 -5.89
CA VAL A 76 -13.23 4.16 -5.65
C VAL A 76 -13.99 4.79 -4.50
N ASP A 77 -15.27 5.12 -4.73
CA ASP A 77 -16.14 5.74 -3.72
C ASP A 77 -15.56 7.01 -3.08
N GLY A 78 -14.74 7.76 -3.83
CA GLY A 78 -14.09 8.97 -3.35
C GLY A 78 -12.72 8.76 -2.70
N GLU A 79 -12.33 7.52 -2.42
CA GLU A 79 -11.03 7.18 -1.84
C GLU A 79 -10.00 6.79 -2.91
N GLU A 80 -8.76 7.28 -2.75
CA GLU A 80 -7.63 6.86 -3.58
C GLU A 80 -6.96 5.64 -2.97
N VAL A 81 -6.88 4.57 -3.75
CA VAL A 81 -6.17 3.34 -3.40
C VAL A 81 -5.17 2.98 -4.48
N THR A 82 -4.14 2.23 -4.11
CA THR A 82 -3.14 1.73 -5.04
C THR A 82 -3.19 0.21 -5.08
N ILE A 83 -3.27 -0.36 -6.27
CA ILE A 83 -3.18 -1.80 -6.49
C ILE A 83 -1.73 -2.13 -6.82
N VAL A 84 -1.04 -2.86 -5.95
CA VAL A 84 0.36 -3.29 -6.11
C VAL A 84 0.46 -4.81 -6.22
N ARG A 85 1.57 -5.36 -6.70
CA ARG A 85 1.87 -6.79 -6.50
C ARG A 85 2.52 -6.99 -5.14
N GLN A 86 2.39 -8.18 -4.57
CA GLN A 86 3.11 -8.51 -3.32
C GLN A 86 4.62 -8.31 -3.44
N ASN A 87 5.20 -8.59 -4.60
CA ASN A 87 6.65 -8.40 -4.84
C ASN A 87 7.09 -6.92 -4.80
N ASP A 88 6.16 -5.98 -4.95
CA ASP A 88 6.46 -4.55 -4.87
C ASP A 88 6.38 -4.03 -3.41
N ILE A 89 5.92 -4.87 -2.48
CA ILE A 89 5.91 -4.61 -1.05
C ILE A 89 7.29 -4.95 -0.48
N LEU A 90 7.97 -3.94 0.05
CA LEU A 90 9.35 -4.01 0.51
C LEU A 90 9.47 -4.49 1.96
N ALA A 91 8.51 -4.11 2.82
CA ALA A 91 8.49 -4.48 4.23
C ALA A 91 7.09 -4.37 4.84
N VAL A 92 6.84 -5.12 5.92
CA VAL A 92 5.74 -4.88 6.86
C VAL A 92 6.30 -4.07 8.04
N VAL A 93 5.58 -3.04 8.49
CA VAL A 93 5.94 -2.17 9.60
C VAL A 93 5.26 -2.69 10.87
N GLU A 94 6.04 -2.97 11.91
CA GLU A 94 5.58 -3.34 13.27
C GLU A 94 5.49 -2.13 14.21
#